data_AF-A0A1G1PGA2-F1
#
_entry.id   AF-A0A1G1PGA2-F1
#
_cell.length_a   1.000
_cell.length_b   1.000
_cell.length_c   1.000
_cell.angle_alpha   90.00
_cell.angle_beta   90.00
_cell.angle_gamma   90.00
#
_symmetry.space_group_name_H-M   'P 1'
#
loop_
_entity.id
_entity.type
_entity.pdbx_description
1 polymer ?
#
loop_
_entity_poly.entity_id
_entity_poly.type
_entity_poly.pdbx_seq_one_letter_code
_entity_poly.pdbx_strand_id
1 'polypeptide(L)'
;MDTELDLHYRRIRRILILTLVLNWLVALAKILYGLFSRCASITADGFHSLSDGASNIIGIVGINFACRPKDADHPYGHKKYETFFSLGISALLFIIAFNLFQEGIKRLYYPIIPQIDMKSFLVILITLGINLWVMNYEHRQGKVLQSDILISDSLHTKADIFTSLSVIITLVAIKLGYPIFDPIATIIISLFIAWSGYNIAKQSSRVLCDTAPILDVKKIVDIVLGIKGVQACHKIRTRGRSDDICVDLHVQVAPDMHMDNAHKISYAIEETIKRGIPQVTDVVVHMEPKEKLNPLQDKP
;
A
#
# COMPACT_ATOMS: atom_id res chain seq x y z
N MET A 1 -9.82 27.81 9.48
CA MET A 1 -10.07 26.35 9.35
C MET A 1 -9.00 25.72 8.46
N ASP A 2 -8.73 26.30 7.28
CA ASP A 2 -7.68 25.82 6.38
C ASP A 2 -6.27 25.80 7.00
N THR A 3 -5.93 26.80 7.84
CA THR A 3 -4.59 26.91 8.44
C THR A 3 -4.30 25.84 9.52
N GLU A 4 -5.29 25.44 10.32
CA GLU A 4 -5.12 24.41 11.34
C GLU A 4 -5.05 23.00 10.74
N LEU A 5 -5.85 22.76 9.69
CA LEU A 5 -5.81 21.52 8.93
C LEU A 5 -4.46 21.39 8.19
N ASP A 6 -3.95 22.48 7.62
CA ASP A 6 -2.62 22.53 7.01
C ASP A 6 -1.50 22.24 8.01
N LEU A 7 -1.58 22.82 9.22
CA LEU A 7 -0.62 22.59 10.30
C LEU A 7 -0.63 21.13 10.76
N HIS A 8 -1.82 20.52 10.83
CA HIS A 8 -2.01 19.12 11.18
C HIS A 8 -1.32 18.19 10.17
N TYR A 9 -1.61 18.34 8.88
CA TYR A 9 -0.98 17.53 7.82
C TYR A 9 0.53 17.75 7.72
N ARG A 10 1.01 19.00 7.90
CA ARG A 10 2.46 19.29 7.94
C ARG A 10 3.15 18.58 9.10
N ARG A 11 2.48 18.43 10.25
CA ARG A 11 3.02 17.72 11.42
C ARG A 11 3.11 16.22 11.17
N ILE A 12 2.07 15.61 10.60
CA ILE A 12 2.08 14.19 10.19
C ILE A 12 3.20 13.95 9.19
N ARG A 13 3.31 14.78 8.15
CA ARG A 13 4.35 14.66 7.12
C ARG A 13 5.76 14.74 7.70
N ARG A 14 6.01 15.67 8.64
CA ARG A 14 7.32 15.78 9.31
C ARG A 14 7.66 14.52 10.11
N ILE A 15 6.68 13.92 10.79
CA ILE A 15 6.88 12.67 11.54
C ILE A 15 7.24 11.54 10.58
N LEU A 16 6.44 11.34 9.52
CA LEU A 16 6.71 10.31 8.50
C LEU A 16 8.08 10.46 7.83
N ILE A 17 8.51 11.69 7.53
CA ILE A 17 9.85 11.93 6.97
C ILE A 17 10.94 11.59 7.99
N LEU A 18 10.77 11.97 9.25
CA LEU A 18 11.74 11.68 10.30
C LEU A 18 11.87 10.18 10.55
N THR A 19 10.75 9.46 10.63
CA THR A 19 10.75 8.02 10.87
C THR A 19 11.27 7.26 9.65
N LEU A 20 10.93 7.69 8.43
CA LEU A 20 11.53 7.17 7.20
C LEU A 20 13.06 7.26 7.22
N VAL A 21 13.61 8.43 7.54
CA VAL A 21 15.07 8.63 7.58
C VAL A 21 15.71 7.72 8.63
N LEU A 22 15.08 7.56 9.80
CA LEU A 22 15.58 6.65 10.85
C LEU A 22 15.55 5.19 10.40
N ASN A 23 14.44 4.72 9.83
CA ASN A 23 14.30 3.34 9.34
C ASN A 23 15.34 3.03 8.25
N TRP A 24 15.64 3.99 7.39
CA TRP A 24 16.69 3.87 6.38
C TRP A 24 18.10 3.80 6.96
N LEU A 25 18.41 4.65 7.94
CA LEU A 25 19.69 4.59 8.62
C LEU A 25 19.87 3.24 9.33
N VAL A 26 18.83 2.73 9.96
CA VAL A 26 18.81 1.40 10.58
C VAL A 26 19.02 0.30 9.54
N ALA A 27 18.27 0.32 8.45
CA ALA A 27 18.38 -0.66 7.37
C ALA A 27 19.79 -0.67 6.76
N LEU A 28 20.35 0.51 6.45
CA LEU A 28 21.70 0.65 5.91
C LEU A 28 22.76 0.14 6.90
N ALA A 29 22.63 0.48 8.18
CA ALA A 29 23.55 0.00 9.22
C ALA A 29 23.54 -1.54 9.31
N LYS A 30 22.36 -2.16 9.28
CA LYS A 30 22.21 -3.63 9.26
C LYS A 30 22.83 -4.26 8.01
N ILE A 31 22.56 -3.71 6.82
CA ILE A 31 23.10 -4.23 5.54
C ILE A 31 24.64 -4.15 5.54
N LEU A 32 25.21 -2.98 5.83
CA LEU A 32 26.65 -2.77 5.82
C LEU A 32 27.35 -3.67 6.84
N TYR A 33 26.78 -3.75 8.04
CA TYR A 33 27.34 -4.58 9.10
C TYR A 33 27.17 -6.09 8.84
N GLY A 34 26.04 -6.51 8.27
CA GLY A 34 25.78 -7.89 7.88
C GLY A 34 26.77 -8.37 6.81
N LEU A 35 27.05 -7.53 5.81
CA LEU A 35 28.08 -7.80 4.80
C LEU A 35 29.48 -7.90 5.42
N PHE A 36 29.83 -6.96 6.31
CA PHE A 36 31.13 -6.95 7.00
C PHE A 36 31.34 -8.19 7.88
N SER A 37 30.34 -8.55 8.69
CA SER A 37 30.36 -9.71 9.61
C SER A 37 30.12 -11.05 8.91
N ARG A 38 29.85 -11.03 7.59
CA ARG A 38 29.43 -12.18 6.78
C ARG A 38 28.21 -12.91 7.36
N CYS A 39 27.34 -12.21 8.08
CA CYS A 39 26.12 -12.78 8.65
C CYS A 39 24.95 -12.50 7.71
N ALA A 40 24.43 -13.55 7.07
CA ALA A 40 23.39 -13.40 6.06
C ALA A 40 22.05 -13.02 6.70
N SER A 41 21.75 -13.48 7.91
CA SER A 41 20.51 -13.13 8.63
C SER A 41 20.43 -11.64 8.96
N ILE A 42 21.53 -11.02 9.38
CA ILE A 42 21.61 -9.56 9.60
C ILE A 42 21.38 -8.79 8.29
N THR A 43 22.00 -9.28 7.21
CA THR A 43 21.87 -8.65 5.89
C THR A 43 20.42 -8.75 5.39
N ALA A 44 19.79 -9.91 5.57
CA ALA A 44 18.39 -10.15 5.20
C ALA A 44 17.43 -9.27 5.99
N ASP A 45 17.62 -9.13 7.29
CA ASP A 45 16.83 -8.23 8.14
C ASP A 45 17.03 -6.75 7.76
N GLY A 46 18.25 -6.36 7.38
CA GLY A 46 18.50 -5.03 6.83
C GLY A 46 17.76 -4.76 5.51
N PHE A 47 17.75 -5.74 4.59
CA PHE A 47 16.96 -5.66 3.37
C PHE A 47 15.45 -5.69 3.61
N HIS A 48 14.99 -6.42 4.63
CA HIS A 48 13.59 -6.41 5.04
C HIS A 48 13.16 -5.01 5.48
N SER A 49 13.89 -4.39 6.43
CA SER A 49 13.61 -3.02 6.87
C SER A 49 13.75 -1.99 5.73
N LEU A 50 14.66 -2.20 4.78
CA LEU A 50 14.77 -1.37 3.58
C LEU A 50 13.52 -1.49 2.69
N SER A 51 12.95 -2.70 2.58
CA SER A 51 11.76 -2.99 1.78
C SER A 51 10.54 -2.26 2.33
N ASP A 52 10.40 -2.22 3.65
CA ASP A 52 9.33 -1.49 4.31
C ASP A 52 9.48 0.02 4.09
N GLY A 53 10.72 0.53 4.19
CA GLY A 53 11.05 1.91 3.83
C GLY A 53 10.84 2.25 2.35
N ALA A 54 10.82 1.26 1.46
CA ALA A 54 10.62 1.47 0.02
C ALA A 54 9.19 1.91 -0.31
N SER A 55 8.19 1.46 0.45
CA SER A 55 6.80 1.91 0.32
C SER A 55 6.67 3.42 0.52
N ASN A 56 7.44 3.98 1.44
CA ASN A 56 7.49 5.42 1.68
C ASN A 56 8.18 6.20 0.54
N ILE A 57 9.11 5.57 -0.20
CA ILE A 57 9.65 6.16 -1.45
C ILE A 57 8.56 6.27 -2.50
N ILE A 58 7.69 5.26 -2.66
CA ILE A 58 6.55 5.34 -3.60
C ILE A 58 5.70 6.55 -3.25
N GLY A 59 5.45 6.77 -1.97
CA GLY A 59 4.81 7.98 -1.48
C GLY A 59 5.55 9.24 -1.94
N ILE A 60 6.87 9.34 -1.80
CA ILE A 60 7.60 10.59 -2.11
C ILE A 60 7.84 10.79 -3.62
N VAL A 61 8.26 9.76 -4.34
CA VAL A 61 8.63 9.81 -5.77
C VAL A 61 7.39 9.64 -6.65
N GLY A 62 6.50 8.71 -6.29
CA GLY A 62 5.26 8.45 -7.00
C GLY A 62 4.31 9.64 -6.98
N ILE A 63 4.22 10.37 -5.85
CA ILE A 63 3.41 11.59 -5.73
C ILE A 63 3.79 12.66 -6.76
N ASN A 64 5.09 12.88 -7.03
CA ASN A 64 5.50 13.92 -7.98
C ASN A 64 5.01 13.66 -9.41
N PHE A 65 4.90 12.40 -9.82
CA PHE A 65 4.33 12.03 -11.11
C PHE A 65 2.80 11.92 -11.03
N ALA A 66 2.27 11.32 -9.96
CA ALA A 66 0.83 11.08 -9.77
C ALA A 66 0.02 12.36 -9.57
N CYS A 67 0.61 13.41 -8.97
CA CYS A 67 -0.04 14.70 -8.77
C CYS A 67 -0.01 15.61 -10.00
N ARG A 68 0.58 15.18 -11.13
CA ARG A 68 0.48 15.94 -12.36
C ARG A 68 -0.99 16.02 -12.79
N PRO A 69 -1.48 17.21 -13.16
CA PRO A 69 -2.86 17.36 -13.61
C PRO A 69 -3.11 16.53 -14.88
N LYS A 70 -4.39 16.34 -15.20
CA LYS A 70 -4.81 15.73 -16.46
C LYS A 70 -4.22 16.54 -17.63
N ASP A 71 -3.69 15.86 -18.63
CA ASP A 71 -3.19 16.46 -19.87
C ASP A 71 -3.80 15.75 -21.09
N ALA A 72 -3.46 16.21 -22.29
CA ALA A 72 -4.02 15.67 -23.54
C ALA A 72 -3.64 14.19 -23.76
N ASP A 73 -2.45 13.77 -23.31
CA ASP A 73 -1.96 12.40 -23.43
C ASP A 73 -2.52 11.48 -22.33
N HIS A 74 -2.92 12.06 -21.19
CA HIS A 74 -3.48 11.37 -20.03
C HIS A 74 -4.79 12.03 -19.54
N PRO A 75 -5.92 11.86 -20.27
CA PRO A 75 -7.21 12.47 -19.90
C PRO A 75 -7.77 12.02 -18.55
N TYR A 76 -7.40 10.82 -18.10
CA TYR A 76 -7.78 10.29 -16.78
C TYR A 76 -6.78 10.64 -15.67
N GLY A 77 -5.67 11.31 -16.01
CA GLY A 77 -4.64 11.74 -15.08
C GLY A 77 -3.51 10.71 -14.87
N HIS A 78 -2.58 11.06 -13.99
CA HIS A 78 -1.31 10.36 -13.84
C HIS A 78 -1.24 9.42 -12.63
N LYS A 79 -2.32 9.27 -11.87
CA LYS A 79 -2.28 8.55 -10.59
C LYS A 79 -1.94 7.06 -10.70
N LYS A 80 -2.13 6.42 -11.87
CA LYS A 80 -1.68 5.04 -12.13
C LYS A 80 -0.16 4.90 -12.19
N TYR A 81 0.61 5.98 -12.42
CA TYR A 81 2.08 5.91 -12.36
C TYR A 81 2.59 5.49 -10.99
N GLU A 82 1.92 5.89 -9.90
CA GLU A 82 2.27 5.42 -8.57
C GLU A 82 2.16 3.90 -8.46
N THR A 83 1.12 3.31 -9.04
CA THR A 83 0.93 1.85 -9.12
C THR A 83 2.03 1.17 -9.94
N PHE A 84 2.50 1.80 -11.02
CA PHE A 84 3.67 1.32 -11.77
C PHE A 84 4.95 1.35 -10.93
N PHE A 85 5.19 2.43 -10.17
CA PHE A 85 6.33 2.50 -9.26
C PHE A 85 6.23 1.41 -8.17
N SER A 86 5.04 1.15 -7.62
CA SER A 86 4.81 0.05 -6.69
C SER A 86 5.18 -1.32 -7.25
N LEU A 87 4.85 -1.59 -8.52
CA LEU A 87 5.28 -2.81 -9.21
C LEU A 87 6.80 -2.87 -9.39
N GLY A 88 7.44 -1.75 -9.72
CA GLY A 88 8.90 -1.67 -9.81
C GLY A 88 9.59 -2.04 -8.49
N ILE A 89 9.07 -1.55 -7.36
CA ILE A 89 9.57 -1.92 -6.03
C ILE A 89 9.32 -3.39 -5.75
N SER A 90 8.11 -3.90 -6.01
CA SER A 90 7.82 -5.33 -5.86
C SER A 90 8.81 -6.21 -6.64
N ALA A 91 9.14 -5.85 -7.89
CA ALA A 91 10.14 -6.56 -8.68
C ALA A 91 11.53 -6.52 -8.04
N LEU A 92 11.97 -5.38 -7.52
CA LEU A 92 13.23 -5.26 -6.77
C LEU A 92 13.23 -6.15 -5.52
N LEU A 93 12.12 -6.20 -4.78
CA LEU A 93 11.98 -7.07 -3.60
C LEU A 93 12.09 -8.54 -3.96
N PHE A 94 11.50 -8.97 -5.08
CA PHE A 94 11.66 -10.33 -5.57
C PHE A 94 13.11 -10.67 -5.91
N ILE A 95 13.85 -9.75 -6.55
CA ILE A 95 15.28 -9.94 -6.84
C ILE A 95 16.09 -10.10 -5.54
N ILE A 96 15.85 -9.22 -4.55
CA ILE A 96 16.52 -9.27 -3.25
C ILE A 96 16.19 -10.59 -2.52
N ALA A 97 14.91 -10.95 -2.44
CA ALA A 97 14.45 -12.17 -1.81
C ALA A 97 15.07 -13.42 -2.47
N PHE A 98 15.09 -13.47 -3.80
CA PHE A 98 15.70 -14.57 -4.54
C PHE A 98 17.19 -14.71 -4.25
N ASN A 99 17.94 -13.61 -4.26
CA ASN A 99 19.37 -13.62 -3.94
C ASN A 99 19.64 -14.10 -2.51
N LEU A 100 18.87 -13.62 -1.52
CA LEU A 100 19.01 -14.04 -0.12
C LEU A 100 18.63 -15.51 0.07
N PHE A 101 17.59 -15.98 -0.62
CA PHE A 101 17.15 -17.37 -0.59
C PHE A 101 18.24 -18.30 -1.16
N GLN A 102 18.80 -17.96 -2.32
CA GLN A 102 19.92 -18.69 -2.91
C GLN A 102 21.15 -18.72 -2.00
N GLU A 103 21.50 -17.57 -1.41
CA GLU A 103 22.62 -17.48 -0.46
C GLU A 103 22.38 -18.33 0.79
N GLY A 104 21.15 -18.33 1.33
CA GLY A 104 20.75 -19.17 2.44
C GLY A 104 20.88 -20.67 2.12
N ILE A 105 20.39 -21.11 0.96
CA ILE A 105 20.56 -22.50 0.49
C ILE A 105 22.04 -22.85 0.33
N LYS A 106 22.81 -21.99 -0.34
CA LYS A 106 24.23 -22.22 -0.57
C LYS A 106 25.01 -22.40 0.74
N ARG A 107 24.69 -21.60 1.76
CA ARG A 107 25.29 -21.68 3.09
C ARG A 107 24.85 -22.90 3.91
N LEU A 108 23.73 -23.55 3.58
CA LEU A 108 23.39 -24.85 4.15
C LEU A 108 24.33 -25.95 3.63
N TYR A 109 24.65 -25.94 2.34
CA TYR A 109 25.53 -26.94 1.72
C TYR A 109 27.03 -26.64 1.95
N TYR A 110 27.41 -25.36 1.92
CA TYR A 110 28.77 -24.87 2.11
C TYR A 110 28.81 -23.88 3.27
N PRO A 111 28.92 -24.36 4.53
CA PRO A 111 28.85 -23.51 5.71
C PRO A 111 29.95 -22.45 5.73
N ILE A 112 29.53 -21.19 5.85
CA ILE A 112 30.42 -20.07 6.15
C ILE A 112 30.19 -19.72 7.61
N ILE A 113 31.24 -19.77 8.44
CA ILE A 113 31.15 -19.40 9.85
C ILE A 113 31.03 -17.87 9.93
N PRO A 114 29.91 -17.31 10.43
CA PRO A 114 29.75 -15.88 10.58
C PRO A 114 30.72 -15.34 11.63
N GLN A 115 31.30 -14.16 11.39
CA GLN A 115 32.16 -13.50 12.38
C GLN A 115 31.27 -12.74 13.38
N ILE A 116 30.88 -13.43 14.44
CA ILE A 116 30.06 -12.85 15.50
C ILE A 116 30.97 -12.27 16.58
N ASP A 117 31.20 -10.97 16.48
CA ASP A 117 31.80 -10.17 17.54
C ASP A 117 30.74 -9.59 18.48
N MET A 118 31.19 -9.10 19.64
CA MET A 118 30.36 -8.28 20.54
C MET A 118 29.72 -7.09 19.80
N LYS A 119 30.39 -6.58 18.77
CA LYS A 119 29.89 -5.51 17.89
C LYS A 119 28.62 -5.92 17.13
N SER A 120 28.45 -7.20 16.79
CA SER A 120 27.28 -7.69 16.05
C SER A 120 26.02 -7.61 16.90
N PHE A 121 26.14 -8.01 18.16
CA PHE A 121 25.06 -7.84 19.13
C PHE A 121 24.76 -6.36 19.40
N LEU A 122 25.80 -5.54 19.54
CA LEU A 122 25.63 -4.11 19.79
C LEU A 122 24.85 -3.42 18.66
N VAL A 123 25.21 -3.67 17.39
CA VAL A 123 24.52 -3.08 16.24
C VAL A 123 23.05 -3.49 16.22
N ILE A 124 22.75 -4.78 16.36
CA ILE A 124 21.34 -5.23 16.34
C ILE A 124 20.55 -4.67 17.52
N LEU A 125 21.11 -4.68 18.73
CA LEU A 125 20.45 -4.13 19.91
C LEU A 125 20.19 -2.62 19.78
N ILE A 126 21.14 -1.86 19.24
CA ILE A 126 20.94 -0.43 18.95
C ILE A 126 19.82 -0.26 17.94
N THR A 127 19.84 -1.00 16.83
CA THR A 127 18.80 -0.89 15.80
C THR A 127 17.42 -1.31 16.30
N LEU A 128 17.34 -2.35 17.15
CA LEU A 128 16.12 -2.77 17.81
C LEU A 128 15.60 -1.68 18.75
N GLY A 129 16.48 -1.05 19.52
CA GLY A 129 16.15 0.07 20.40
C GLY A 129 15.60 1.28 19.62
N ILE A 130 16.20 1.59 18.47
CA ILE A 130 15.71 2.64 17.56
C ILE A 130 14.32 2.27 17.03
N ASN A 131 14.13 1.06 16.51
CA ASN A 131 12.82 0.62 15.99
C ASN A 131 11.73 0.62 17.08
N LEU A 132 12.06 0.19 18.31
CA LEU A 132 11.15 0.27 19.45
C LEU A 132 10.78 1.71 19.80
N TRP A 133 11.74 2.64 19.72
CA TRP A 133 11.49 4.05 19.94
C TRP A 133 10.60 4.63 18.84
N VAL A 134 10.92 4.35 17.56
CA VAL A 134 10.13 4.77 16.38
C VAL A 134 8.70 4.25 16.49
N MET A 135 8.50 2.95 16.72
CA MET A 135 7.18 2.34 16.88
C MET A 135 6.37 3.01 17.98
N ASN A 136 6.97 3.24 19.16
CA ASN A 136 6.28 3.90 20.27
C ASN A 136 5.96 5.37 19.96
N TYR A 137 6.86 6.07 19.28
CA TYR A 137 6.69 7.45 18.88
C TYR A 137 5.56 7.59 17.85
N GLU A 138 5.58 6.79 16.78
CA GLU A 138 4.55 6.73 15.74
C GLU A 138 3.19 6.38 16.34
N HIS A 139 3.12 5.35 17.20
CA HIS A 139 1.87 4.94 17.80
C HIS A 139 1.27 6.02 18.71
N ARG A 140 2.11 6.70 19.51
CA ARG A 140 1.67 7.81 20.37
C ARG A 140 1.19 8.98 19.52
N GLN A 141 1.96 9.39 18.52
CA GLN A 141 1.61 10.51 17.66
C GLN A 141 0.39 10.20 16.79
N GLY A 142 0.22 8.96 16.34
CA GLY A 142 -0.96 8.49 15.61
C GLY A 142 -2.23 8.61 16.45
N LYS A 143 -2.18 8.30 17.75
CA LYS A 143 -3.31 8.54 18.67
C LYS A 143 -3.57 10.02 18.92
N VAL A 144 -2.53 10.81 19.19
CA VAL A 144 -2.67 12.25 19.47
C VAL A 144 -3.18 13.02 18.25
N LEU A 145 -2.74 12.65 17.05
CA LEU A 145 -3.13 13.27 15.79
C LEU A 145 -4.30 12.55 15.11
N GLN A 146 -4.91 11.55 15.74
CA GLN A 146 -5.97 10.72 15.13
C GLN A 146 -5.64 10.30 13.69
N SER A 147 -4.39 9.91 13.45
CA SER A 147 -3.87 9.59 12.13
C SER A 147 -3.74 8.09 11.98
N ASP A 148 -4.66 7.50 11.21
CA ASP A 148 -4.62 6.08 10.88
C ASP A 148 -3.34 5.71 10.12
N ILE A 149 -2.77 6.65 9.35
CA ILE A 149 -1.51 6.47 8.64
C ILE A 149 -0.36 6.20 9.63
N LEU A 150 -0.22 7.03 10.67
CA LEU A 150 0.82 6.85 11.69
C LEU A 150 0.59 5.58 12.52
N ILE A 151 -0.67 5.20 12.77
CA ILE A 151 -0.99 3.94 13.45
C ILE A 151 -0.59 2.75 12.57
N SER A 152 -0.89 2.80 11.27
CA SER A 152 -0.52 1.76 10.32
C SER A 152 1.00 1.62 10.19
N ASP A 153 1.72 2.74 10.07
CA ASP A 153 3.20 2.75 10.00
C ASP A 153 3.82 2.10 11.26
N SER A 154 3.27 2.40 12.44
CA SER A 154 3.71 1.76 13.69
C SER A 154 3.53 0.23 13.71
N LEU A 155 2.52 -0.29 13.00
CA LEU A 155 2.31 -1.73 12.87
C LEU A 155 3.31 -2.37 11.90
N HIS A 156 3.74 -1.65 10.86
CA HIS A 156 4.84 -2.07 9.99
C HIS A 156 6.17 -2.11 10.77
N THR A 157 6.50 -1.03 11.49
CA THR A 157 7.70 -0.99 12.36
C THR A 157 7.69 -2.12 13.42
N LYS A 158 6.51 -2.55 13.87
CA LYS A 158 6.37 -3.71 14.77
C LYS A 158 6.76 -5.04 14.09
N ALA A 159 6.47 -5.22 12.81
CA ALA A 159 6.90 -6.42 12.06
C ALA A 159 8.43 -6.49 11.98
N ASP A 160 9.08 -5.35 11.68
CA ASP A 160 10.54 -5.18 11.69
C ASP A 160 11.20 -5.52 13.04
N ILE A 161 10.51 -5.21 14.15
CA ILE A 161 10.96 -5.59 15.50
C ILE A 161 10.97 -7.11 15.66
N PHE A 162 9.95 -7.81 15.14
CA PHE A 162 9.89 -9.28 15.21
C PHE A 162 10.98 -9.94 14.35
N THR A 163 11.29 -9.42 13.16
CA THR A 163 12.40 -9.94 12.35
C THR A 163 13.73 -9.68 13.04
N SER A 164 13.95 -8.48 13.58
CA SER A 164 15.16 -8.13 14.33
C SER A 164 15.35 -9.05 15.55
N LEU A 165 14.27 -9.39 16.25
CA LEU A 165 14.31 -10.34 17.37
C LEU A 165 14.66 -11.76 16.92
N SER A 166 14.14 -12.20 15.76
CA SER A 166 14.53 -13.47 15.15
C SER A 166 16.04 -13.51 14.86
N VAL A 167 16.63 -12.43 14.36
CA VAL A 167 18.08 -12.36 14.14
C VAL A 167 18.87 -12.39 15.46
N ILE A 168 18.39 -11.74 16.53
CA ILE A 168 19.05 -11.84 17.85
C ILE A 168 19.09 -13.29 18.32
N ILE A 169 17.98 -14.01 18.21
CA ILE A 169 17.91 -15.44 18.57
C ILE A 169 18.91 -16.24 17.73
N THR A 170 19.00 -15.95 16.43
CA THR A 170 19.98 -16.56 15.53
C THR A 170 21.42 -16.27 15.97
N LEU A 171 21.77 -15.02 16.32
CA LEU A 171 23.11 -14.69 16.81
C LEU A 171 23.46 -15.44 18.10
N VAL A 172 22.51 -15.55 19.03
CA VAL A 172 22.69 -16.33 20.26
C VAL A 172 22.94 -17.81 19.92
N ALA A 173 22.16 -18.39 19.02
CA ALA A 173 22.32 -19.79 18.60
C ALA A 173 23.68 -20.05 17.95
N ILE A 174 24.16 -19.14 17.09
CA ILE A 174 25.48 -19.26 16.46
C ILE A 174 26.58 -19.16 17.52
N LYS A 175 26.46 -18.27 18.51
CA LYS A 175 27.40 -18.15 19.63
C LYS A 175 27.44 -19.41 20.51
N LEU A 176 26.33 -20.12 20.63
CA LEU A 176 26.24 -21.43 21.29
C LEU A 176 26.82 -22.59 20.46
N GLY A 177 27.32 -22.32 19.25
CA GLY A 177 27.96 -23.33 18.39
C GLY A 177 27.05 -23.88 17.30
N TYR A 178 25.89 -23.28 17.03
CA TYR A 178 24.97 -23.71 15.97
C TYR A 178 24.94 -22.72 14.78
N PRO A 179 25.97 -22.70 13.91
CA PRO A 179 26.06 -21.75 12.79
C PRO A 179 24.97 -21.95 11.73
N ILE A 180 24.33 -23.13 11.69
CA ILE A 180 23.27 -23.45 10.73
C ILE A 180 22.01 -22.58 10.90
N PHE A 181 21.83 -21.92 12.04
CA PHE A 181 20.70 -21.01 12.24
C PHE A 181 20.81 -19.73 11.41
N ASP A 182 22.00 -19.30 10.99
CA ASP A 182 22.18 -18.14 10.10
C ASP A 182 21.49 -18.36 8.74
N PRO A 183 21.82 -19.42 7.97
CA PRO A 183 21.15 -19.66 6.70
C PRO A 183 19.66 -20.00 6.85
N ILE A 184 19.25 -20.69 7.92
CA ILE A 184 17.82 -20.96 8.16
C ILE A 184 17.05 -19.65 8.35
N ALA A 185 17.55 -18.74 9.19
CA ALA A 185 16.92 -17.44 9.40
C ALA A 185 16.92 -16.59 8.12
N THR A 186 18.02 -16.62 7.36
CA THR A 186 18.12 -15.94 6.06
C THR A 186 17.03 -16.41 5.10
N ILE A 187 16.82 -17.73 4.99
CA ILE A 187 15.77 -18.31 4.14
C ILE A 187 14.39 -17.84 4.62
N ILE A 188 14.11 -17.93 5.92
CA ILE A 188 12.82 -17.51 6.48
C ILE A 188 12.55 -16.03 6.19
N ILE A 189 13.50 -15.14 6.45
CA ILE A 189 13.38 -13.71 6.19
C ILE A 189 13.20 -13.44 4.69
N SER A 190 13.93 -14.14 3.82
CA SER A 190 13.77 -13.99 2.36
C SER A 190 12.37 -14.38 1.87
N LEU A 191 11.73 -15.39 2.47
CA LEU A 191 10.35 -15.77 2.17
C LEU A 191 9.36 -14.69 2.63
N PHE A 192 9.60 -14.05 3.78
CA PHE A 192 8.81 -12.90 4.21
C PHE A 192 8.94 -11.71 3.25
N ILE A 193 10.16 -11.39 2.79
CA ILE A 193 10.38 -10.35 1.78
C ILE A 193 9.64 -10.68 0.47
N ALA A 194 9.73 -11.92 0.00
CA ALA A 194 9.01 -12.37 -1.20
C ALA A 194 7.49 -12.25 -1.04
N TRP A 195 6.95 -12.57 0.15
CA TRP A 195 5.54 -12.43 0.46
C TRP A 195 5.09 -10.95 0.47
N SER A 196 5.89 -10.05 1.05
CA SER A 196 5.64 -8.60 0.97
C SER A 196 5.65 -8.11 -0.48
N GLY A 197 6.64 -8.53 -1.27
CA GLY A 197 6.71 -8.25 -2.71
C GLY A 197 5.46 -8.74 -3.46
N TYR A 198 5.01 -9.97 -3.19
CA TYR A 198 3.81 -10.53 -3.80
C TYR A 198 2.54 -9.75 -3.46
N ASN A 199 2.38 -9.34 -2.20
CA ASN A 199 1.22 -8.53 -1.78
C ASN A 199 1.17 -7.19 -2.51
N ILE A 200 2.32 -6.51 -2.64
CA ILE A 200 2.44 -5.26 -3.40
C ILE A 200 2.08 -5.50 -4.87
N ALA A 201 2.62 -6.55 -5.50
CA ALA A 201 2.31 -6.90 -6.88
C ALA A 201 0.83 -7.19 -7.09
N LYS A 202 0.22 -7.97 -6.20
CA LYS A 202 -1.20 -8.33 -6.25
C LYS A 202 -2.09 -7.10 -6.12
N GLN A 203 -1.82 -6.22 -5.17
CA GLN A 203 -2.57 -4.98 -5.00
C GLN A 203 -2.42 -4.06 -6.22
N SER A 204 -1.20 -3.90 -6.72
CA SER A 204 -0.91 -3.05 -7.87
C SER A 204 -1.53 -3.59 -9.16
N SER A 205 -1.46 -4.91 -9.37
CA SER A 205 -2.10 -5.58 -10.51
C SER A 205 -3.61 -5.42 -10.48
N ARG A 206 -4.25 -5.51 -9.30
CA ARG A 206 -5.70 -5.26 -9.18
C ARG A 206 -6.11 -3.86 -9.63
N VAL A 207 -5.31 -2.85 -9.28
CA VAL A 207 -5.53 -1.46 -9.71
C VAL A 207 -5.32 -1.32 -11.22
N LEU A 208 -4.26 -1.91 -11.79
CA LEU A 208 -4.00 -1.83 -13.23
C LEU A 208 -5.03 -2.57 -14.07
N CYS A 209 -5.51 -3.72 -13.59
CA CYS A 209 -6.54 -4.53 -14.24
C CYS A 209 -7.97 -4.03 -13.99
N ASP A 210 -8.14 -2.86 -13.35
CA ASP A 210 -9.45 -2.27 -13.04
C ASP A 210 -10.39 -3.27 -12.33
N THR A 211 -9.86 -4.00 -11.34
CA THR A 211 -10.60 -5.07 -10.65
C THR A 211 -11.71 -4.49 -9.76
N ALA A 212 -12.97 -4.85 -10.05
CA ALA A 212 -14.15 -4.47 -9.28
C ALA A 212 -14.48 -5.49 -8.17
N PRO A 213 -15.20 -5.09 -7.09
CA PRO A 213 -15.61 -3.73 -6.74
C PRO A 213 -14.71 -3.09 -5.66
N ILE A 214 -14.35 -1.81 -5.86
CA ILE A 214 -13.59 -1.00 -4.89
C ILE A 214 -14.54 -0.40 -3.83
N LEU A 215 -15.78 -0.11 -4.24
CA LEU A 215 -16.84 0.44 -3.39
C LEU A 215 -17.96 -0.57 -3.22
N ASP A 216 -18.68 -0.46 -2.11
CA ASP A 216 -19.95 -1.17 -1.95
C ASP A 216 -20.97 -0.62 -2.96
N VAL A 217 -21.31 -1.46 -3.94
CA VAL A 217 -22.28 -1.14 -5.00
C VAL A 217 -23.63 -0.74 -4.39
N LYS A 218 -24.02 -1.32 -3.26
CA LYS A 218 -25.29 -0.99 -2.59
C LYS A 218 -25.32 0.47 -2.15
N LYS A 219 -24.23 0.97 -1.60
CA LYS A 219 -24.12 2.38 -1.19
C LYS A 219 -24.30 3.33 -2.37
N ILE A 220 -23.75 3.00 -3.54
CA ILE A 220 -23.94 3.80 -4.76
C ILE A 220 -25.41 3.76 -5.19
N VAL A 221 -26.03 2.59 -5.22
CA VAL A 221 -27.45 2.42 -5.56
C VAL A 221 -28.34 3.25 -4.63
N ASP A 222 -28.12 3.19 -3.31
CA ASP A 222 -28.92 3.91 -2.32
C ASP A 222 -28.82 5.43 -2.49
N ILE A 223 -27.62 5.94 -2.76
CA ILE A 223 -27.39 7.36 -3.05
C ILE A 223 -28.15 7.80 -4.31
N VAL A 224 -28.05 7.00 -5.37
CA VAL A 224 -28.63 7.32 -6.68
C VAL A 224 -30.16 7.23 -6.67
N LEU A 225 -30.73 6.23 -6.01
CA LEU A 225 -32.18 6.07 -5.86
C LEU A 225 -32.83 7.16 -5.00
N GLY A 226 -32.06 7.85 -4.15
CA GLY A 226 -32.55 9.01 -3.41
C GLY A 226 -32.84 10.25 -4.26
N ILE A 227 -32.38 10.28 -5.51
CA ILE A 227 -32.53 11.43 -6.41
C ILE A 227 -33.87 11.36 -7.14
N LYS A 228 -34.67 12.43 -7.03
CA LYS A 228 -35.97 12.53 -7.71
C LYS A 228 -35.80 12.42 -9.22
N GLY A 229 -36.63 11.57 -9.84
CA GLY A 229 -36.62 11.33 -11.28
C GLY A 229 -35.82 10.09 -11.70
N VAL A 230 -35.00 9.53 -10.81
CA VAL A 230 -34.35 8.23 -11.03
C VAL A 230 -35.35 7.10 -10.72
N GLN A 231 -35.46 6.14 -11.62
CA GLN A 231 -36.39 5.01 -11.48
C GLN A 231 -35.68 3.68 -11.22
N ALA A 232 -34.46 3.49 -11.73
CA ALA A 232 -33.59 2.37 -11.41
C ALA A 232 -32.12 2.71 -11.70
N CYS A 233 -31.21 1.99 -11.06
CA CYS A 233 -29.76 2.10 -11.27
C CYS A 233 -29.17 0.69 -11.37
N HIS A 234 -28.40 0.41 -12.42
CA HIS A 234 -27.83 -0.91 -12.66
C HIS A 234 -26.52 -0.82 -13.45
N LYS A 235 -25.89 -1.98 -13.72
CA LYS A 235 -24.58 -2.08 -14.42
C LYS A 235 -23.50 -1.13 -13.87
N ILE A 236 -23.44 -1.02 -12.54
CA ILE A 236 -22.46 -0.17 -11.87
C ILE A 236 -21.07 -0.82 -11.97
N ARG A 237 -20.11 -0.09 -12.50
CA ARG A 237 -18.70 -0.48 -12.60
C ARG A 237 -17.88 0.55 -11.83
N THR A 238 -16.92 0.07 -11.06
CA THR A 238 -15.96 0.93 -10.35
C THR A 238 -14.55 0.49 -10.70
N ARG A 239 -13.66 1.45 -10.90
CA ARG A 239 -12.25 1.21 -11.25
C ARG A 239 -11.36 2.30 -10.68
N GLY A 240 -10.05 2.09 -10.75
CA GLY A 240 -9.05 3.06 -10.30
C GLY A 240 -8.45 2.74 -8.95
N ARG A 241 -7.99 3.77 -8.25
CA ARG A 241 -7.33 3.68 -6.93
C ARG A 241 -8.28 4.09 -5.82
N SER A 242 -7.97 3.73 -4.58
CA SER A 242 -8.78 4.10 -3.41
C SER A 242 -8.95 5.61 -3.21
N ASP A 243 -8.05 6.42 -3.75
CA ASP A 243 -8.03 7.89 -3.71
C ASP A 243 -8.35 8.51 -5.09
N ASP A 244 -8.75 7.68 -6.06
CA ASP A 244 -9.08 8.07 -7.44
C ASP A 244 -10.01 7.05 -8.09
N ILE A 245 -11.25 7.00 -7.60
CA ILE A 245 -12.23 6.05 -8.06
C ILE A 245 -13.02 6.67 -9.22
N CYS A 246 -13.05 5.96 -10.35
CA CYS A 246 -13.98 6.24 -11.44
C CYS A 246 -15.19 5.32 -11.32
N VAL A 247 -16.39 5.87 -11.53
CA VAL A 247 -17.66 5.13 -11.49
C VAL A 247 -18.38 5.27 -12.81
N ASP A 248 -18.73 4.14 -13.42
CA ASP A 248 -19.62 4.09 -14.59
C ASP A 248 -20.94 3.43 -14.16
N LEU A 249 -22.09 4.02 -14.49
CA LEU A 249 -23.39 3.48 -14.10
C LEU A 249 -24.48 3.73 -15.14
N HIS A 250 -25.45 2.82 -15.20
CA HIS A 250 -26.65 2.98 -16.02
C HIS A 250 -27.83 3.39 -15.14
N VAL A 251 -28.55 4.42 -15.57
CA VAL A 251 -29.65 5.02 -14.80
C VAL A 251 -30.89 5.11 -15.67
N GLN A 252 -31.98 4.51 -15.18
CA GLN A 252 -33.25 4.53 -15.88
C GLN A 252 -34.12 5.71 -15.41
N VAL A 253 -34.65 6.45 -16.37
CA VAL A 253 -35.58 7.58 -16.18
C VAL A 253 -36.86 7.40 -16.98
N ALA A 254 -37.82 8.32 -16.81
CA ALA A 254 -39.07 8.28 -17.55
C ALA A 254 -38.82 8.36 -19.08
N PRO A 255 -39.46 7.50 -19.91
CA PRO A 255 -39.22 7.45 -21.36
C PRO A 255 -39.53 8.74 -22.13
N ASP A 256 -40.44 9.55 -21.61
CA ASP A 256 -40.91 10.83 -22.16
C ASP A 256 -40.15 12.04 -21.61
N MET A 257 -39.08 11.81 -20.82
CA MET A 257 -38.28 12.88 -20.25
C MET A 257 -37.50 13.65 -21.32
N HIS A 258 -37.65 14.97 -21.31
CA HIS A 258 -36.84 15.85 -22.16
C HIS A 258 -35.34 15.70 -21.84
N MET A 259 -34.49 15.73 -22.87
CA MET A 259 -33.05 15.51 -22.74
C MET A 259 -32.38 16.47 -21.73
N ASP A 260 -32.79 17.74 -21.70
CA ASP A 260 -32.27 18.71 -20.73
C ASP A 260 -32.54 18.31 -19.27
N ASN A 261 -33.68 17.68 -19.00
CA ASN A 261 -34.01 17.21 -17.66
C ASN A 261 -33.22 15.95 -17.32
N ALA A 262 -33.04 15.05 -18.28
CA ALA A 262 -32.18 13.88 -18.12
C ALA A 262 -30.72 14.32 -17.84
N HIS A 263 -30.22 15.33 -18.54
CA HIS A 263 -28.89 15.89 -18.31
C HIS A 263 -28.75 16.51 -16.91
N LYS A 264 -29.76 17.27 -16.44
CA LYS A 264 -29.79 17.80 -15.07
C LYS A 264 -29.76 16.69 -14.01
N ILE A 265 -30.49 15.59 -14.23
CA ILE A 265 -30.47 14.43 -13.34
C ILE A 265 -29.10 13.77 -13.35
N SER A 266 -28.50 13.55 -14.53
CA SER A 266 -27.15 13.02 -14.67
C SER A 266 -26.12 13.85 -13.88
N TYR A 267 -26.18 15.18 -14.00
CA TYR A 267 -25.30 16.08 -13.24
C TYR A 267 -25.54 16.00 -11.73
N ALA A 268 -26.81 15.93 -11.31
CA ALA A 268 -27.15 15.76 -9.89
C ALA A 268 -26.64 14.43 -9.33
N ILE A 269 -26.69 13.35 -10.11
CA ILE A 269 -26.15 12.04 -9.74
C ILE A 269 -24.64 12.11 -9.54
N GLU A 270 -23.92 12.68 -10.50
CA GLU A 270 -22.47 12.88 -10.42
C GLU A 270 -22.08 13.65 -9.14
N GLU A 271 -22.68 14.82 -8.91
CA GLU A 271 -22.41 15.64 -7.72
C GLU A 271 -22.74 14.92 -6.41
N THR A 272 -23.87 14.20 -6.37
CA THR A 272 -24.30 13.52 -5.14
C THR A 272 -23.40 12.34 -4.81
N ILE A 273 -22.96 11.56 -5.82
CA ILE A 273 -21.98 10.49 -5.63
C ILE A 273 -20.65 11.07 -5.14
N LYS A 274 -20.12 12.11 -5.79
CA LYS A 274 -18.85 12.75 -5.39
C LYS A 274 -18.89 13.32 -3.97
N ARG A 275 -20.02 13.90 -3.55
CA ARG A 275 -20.21 14.40 -2.18
C ARG A 275 -20.38 13.28 -1.15
N GLY A 276 -21.10 12.21 -1.49
CA GLY A 276 -21.35 11.08 -0.59
C GLY A 276 -20.16 10.12 -0.45
N ILE A 277 -19.27 10.11 -1.45
CA ILE A 277 -18.06 9.28 -1.51
C ILE A 277 -16.90 10.15 -2.02
N PRO A 278 -16.19 10.87 -1.12
CA PRO A 278 -15.11 11.79 -1.49
C PRO A 278 -13.95 11.16 -2.28
N GLN A 279 -13.81 9.83 -2.24
CA GLN A 279 -12.82 9.09 -3.02
C GLN A 279 -13.15 9.02 -4.53
N VAL A 280 -14.40 9.28 -4.91
CA VAL A 280 -14.84 9.26 -6.32
C VAL A 280 -14.46 10.56 -6.98
N THR A 281 -13.63 10.48 -8.01
CA THR A 281 -13.12 11.64 -8.75
C THR A 281 -13.81 11.85 -10.09
N ASP A 282 -14.35 10.77 -10.67
CA ASP A 282 -15.00 10.80 -11.98
C ASP A 282 -16.23 9.89 -12.01
N VAL A 283 -17.31 10.36 -12.62
CA VAL A 283 -18.57 9.61 -12.73
C VAL A 283 -19.11 9.76 -14.14
N VAL A 284 -19.36 8.64 -14.81
CA VAL A 284 -20.01 8.60 -16.11
C VAL A 284 -21.38 7.94 -15.96
N VAL A 285 -22.43 8.70 -16.25
CA VAL A 285 -23.81 8.23 -16.17
C VAL A 285 -24.34 7.97 -17.56
N HIS A 286 -24.70 6.72 -17.85
CA HIS A 286 -25.45 6.36 -19.05
C HIS A 286 -26.94 6.41 -18.75
N MET A 287 -27.64 7.37 -19.35
CA MET A 287 -29.09 7.55 -19.15
C MET A 287 -29.87 6.65 -20.10
N GLU A 288 -30.79 5.87 -19.55
CA GLU A 288 -31.67 4.96 -20.29
C GLU A 288 -33.14 5.28 -19.99
N PRO A 289 -34.06 5.11 -20.96
CA PRO A 289 -35.47 5.08 -20.64
C PRO A 289 -35.79 3.80 -19.86
N LYS A 290 -36.67 3.87 -18.86
CA LYS A 290 -37.19 2.66 -18.22
C LYS A 290 -37.99 1.87 -19.24
N GLU A 291 -37.53 0.66 -19.54
CA GLU A 291 -38.29 -0.26 -20.40
C GLU A 291 -39.67 -0.50 -19.77
N LYS A 292 -40.72 -0.32 -20.57
CA LYS A 292 -42.04 -0.86 -20.21
C LYS A 292 -41.86 -2.38 -20.22
N LEU A 293 -42.13 -3.05 -19.09
CA LEU A 293 -42.17 -4.52 -19.00
C LEU A 293 -42.76 -5.09 -20.29
N ASN A 294 -41.94 -5.78 -21.08
CA ASN A 294 -42.39 -6.44 -22.29
C ASN A 294 -42.78 -7.87 -21.89
N PRO A 295 -44.08 -8.24 -21.83
CA PRO A 295 -44.54 -9.49 -21.23
C PRO A 295 -44.07 -10.78 -21.93
N LEU A 296 -43.30 -10.65 -23.02
CA LEU A 296 -42.86 -11.74 -23.88
C LEU A 296 -41.37 -12.10 -23.73
N GLN A 297 -40.57 -11.34 -22.97
CA GLN A 297 -39.14 -11.61 -22.76
C GLN A 297 -38.79 -12.13 -21.36
N ASP A 298 -39.69 -11.96 -20.38
CA ASP A 298 -39.56 -12.56 -19.05
C ASP A 298 -40.42 -13.84 -18.96
N LYS A 299 -39.89 -14.94 -19.50
CA LYS A 299 -40.25 -16.28 -19.02
C LYS A 299 -38.98 -16.92 -18.40
N PRO A 300 -39.14 -17.68 -17.32
CA PRO A 300 -38.06 -18.08 -16.43
C PRO A 300 -36.96 -18.88 -17.12
#